data_AF-A0A2V6DXU0-F1
#
_entry.id   AF-A0A2V6DXU0-F1
#
_cell.length_a   1.000
_cell.length_b   1.000
_cell.length_c   1.000
_cell.angle_alpha   90.00
_cell.angle_beta   90.00
_cell.angle_gamma   90.00
#
_symmetry.space_group_name_H-M   'P 1'
#
loop_
_entity.id
_entity.type
_entity.pdbx_description
1 polymer ?
#
loop_
_entity_poly.entity_id
_entity_poly.type
_entity_poly.pdbx_seq_one_letter_code
_entity_poly.pdbx_strand_id
1 'polypeptide(L)'
;MKVLLLTNEYPPHTYGGAGVHVEYLSHELARLMDVEVRCFGDQKGKSGRLTIRGFQLDDSRFHCPKPLRSTLGAVQRCTAFNTAGVDAQVVHCHTWYTHWGGILARKNYGIPLVITVHSLEPLRPWKREQLAGGYDFSLWVEKTALEMADAVIAVSKETKADIARLFNVRDERLHVIYNGIDLEEYRPTKSTDALRKFGVDSEKPYLLFVGRITHQKGIIHLVHAIEFMDKNFQVVLCAGAPDTAEIAREMKTAVEKARRARDGIIWIDQMLDKRSVIQLYSHAGVFCCPSIYEPFGIINLEAMACETAVVASKVGGIKEVVIEGETGFLVPVAQMKESPFEPLHPEKFARDLAVKINELMQDEKLRLGFGKAGRLRAEEKFSWRAIAKETKALYESLIRGGIGQAQTISPIAAGPSKLR
;
A
#
# COMPACT_ATOMS: atom_id res chain seq x y z
N MET A 1 -18.57 -15.26 -13.62
CA MET A 1 -18.18 -15.14 -12.20
C MET A 1 -18.05 -13.66 -11.89
N LYS A 2 -18.66 -13.17 -10.80
CA LYS A 2 -18.58 -11.75 -10.41
C LYS A 2 -17.99 -11.58 -9.00
N VAL A 3 -17.02 -10.68 -8.84
CA VAL A 3 -16.47 -10.27 -7.53
C VAL A 3 -16.84 -8.83 -7.22
N LEU A 4 -17.14 -8.56 -5.94
CA LEU A 4 -17.31 -7.23 -5.39
C LEU A 4 -16.07 -6.85 -4.57
N LEU A 5 -15.26 -5.91 -5.09
CA LEU A 5 -14.13 -5.32 -4.37
C LEU A 5 -14.62 -4.12 -3.56
N LEU A 6 -14.34 -4.12 -2.26
CA LEU A 6 -14.62 -2.99 -1.37
C LEU A 6 -13.30 -2.31 -1.00
N THR A 7 -13.19 -1.01 -1.28
CA THR A 7 -11.98 -0.22 -0.97
C THR A 7 -12.33 1.16 -0.41
N ASN A 8 -11.44 1.78 0.35
CA ASN A 8 -11.55 3.19 0.72
C ASN A 8 -11.04 4.10 -0.41
N GLU A 9 -9.99 3.68 -1.12
CA GLU A 9 -9.29 4.46 -2.16
C GLU A 9 -9.48 3.82 -3.53
N TYR A 10 -9.76 4.66 -4.53
CA TYR A 10 -9.79 4.29 -5.94
C TYR A 10 -9.63 5.55 -6.82
N PRO A 11 -8.98 5.49 -7.99
CA PRO A 11 -8.79 6.66 -8.85
C PRO A 11 -10.08 7.44 -9.12
N PRO A 12 -10.03 8.79 -9.13
CA PRO A 12 -8.83 9.64 -9.04
C PRO A 12 -8.36 9.92 -7.60
N HIS A 13 -8.99 9.33 -6.57
CA HIS A 13 -8.70 9.60 -5.16
C HIS A 13 -7.81 8.52 -4.53
N THR A 14 -6.65 8.27 -5.13
CA THR A 14 -5.66 7.29 -4.64
C THR A 14 -4.44 8.01 -4.10
N TYR A 15 -4.01 7.64 -2.88
CA TYR A 15 -2.87 8.28 -2.21
C TYR A 15 -1.95 7.29 -1.48
N GLY A 16 -2.36 6.03 -1.33
CA GLY A 16 -1.57 4.97 -0.73
C GLY A 16 -1.49 3.71 -1.60
N GLY A 17 -0.57 2.80 -1.21
CA GLY A 17 -0.34 1.55 -1.94
C GLY A 17 -1.55 0.60 -1.97
N ALA A 18 -2.45 0.68 -0.99
CA ALA A 18 -3.67 -0.13 -0.97
C ALA A 18 -4.63 0.27 -2.11
N GLY A 19 -4.82 1.57 -2.35
CA GLY A 19 -5.63 2.05 -3.48
C GLY A 19 -5.02 1.67 -4.83
N VAL A 20 -3.70 1.81 -4.95
CA VAL A 20 -2.93 1.38 -6.14
C VAL A 20 -3.07 -0.13 -6.39
N HIS A 21 -3.02 -0.95 -5.34
CA HIS A 21 -3.28 -2.40 -5.45
C HIS A 21 -4.67 -2.67 -6.04
N VAL A 22 -5.72 -2.02 -5.50
CA VAL A 22 -7.09 -2.27 -5.95
C VAL A 22 -7.31 -1.80 -7.38
N GLU A 23 -6.73 -0.65 -7.76
CA GLU A 23 -6.73 -0.16 -9.14
C GLU A 23 -6.23 -1.26 -10.10
N TYR A 24 -4.97 -1.68 -9.98
CA TYR A 24 -4.39 -2.64 -10.93
C TYR A 24 -5.02 -4.03 -10.83
N LEU A 25 -5.29 -4.53 -9.62
CA LEU A 25 -5.93 -5.83 -9.44
C LEU A 25 -7.30 -5.86 -10.12
N SER A 26 -8.11 -4.81 -9.96
CA SER A 26 -9.44 -4.74 -10.56
C SER A 26 -9.38 -4.71 -12.09
N HIS A 27 -8.41 -3.99 -12.67
CA HIS A 27 -8.20 -3.94 -14.11
C HIS A 27 -7.77 -5.29 -14.70
N GLU A 28 -6.83 -5.99 -14.07
CA GLU A 28 -6.40 -7.31 -14.53
C GLU A 28 -7.46 -8.40 -14.28
N LEU A 29 -8.18 -8.36 -13.15
CA LEU A 29 -9.31 -9.26 -12.92
C LEU A 29 -10.43 -9.03 -13.94
N ALA A 30 -10.70 -7.79 -14.35
CA ALA A 30 -11.73 -7.48 -15.34
C ALA A 30 -11.43 -8.05 -16.73
N ARG A 31 -10.16 -8.39 -17.03
CA ARG A 31 -9.82 -9.14 -18.24
C ARG A 31 -10.25 -10.61 -18.15
N LEU A 32 -10.44 -11.14 -16.94
CA LEU A 32 -10.70 -12.55 -16.67
C LEU A 32 -12.14 -12.83 -16.20
N MET A 33 -12.82 -11.86 -15.58
CA MET A 33 -14.12 -12.04 -14.92
C MET A 33 -14.86 -10.70 -14.74
N ASP A 34 -16.10 -10.74 -14.25
CA ASP A 34 -16.84 -9.52 -13.91
C ASP A 34 -16.38 -8.96 -12.56
N VAL A 35 -16.13 -7.65 -12.51
CA VAL A 35 -15.61 -6.96 -11.32
C VAL A 35 -16.46 -5.73 -11.05
N GLU A 36 -16.94 -5.60 -9.81
CA GLU A 36 -17.50 -4.36 -9.31
C GLU A 36 -16.61 -3.81 -8.20
N VAL A 37 -16.19 -2.56 -8.31
CA VAL A 37 -15.49 -1.83 -7.26
C VAL A 37 -16.47 -0.88 -6.59
N ARG A 38 -16.57 -0.95 -5.26
CA ARG A 38 -17.23 0.07 -4.44
C ARG A 38 -16.20 0.79 -3.60
N CYS A 39 -16.15 2.11 -3.74
CA CYS A 39 -15.14 2.96 -3.14
C CYS A 39 -15.73 4.14 -2.38
N PHE A 40 -14.92 4.83 -1.57
CA PHE A 40 -15.34 6.09 -0.97
C PHE A 40 -15.15 7.22 -2.00
N GLY A 41 -16.15 8.09 -2.10
CA GLY A 41 -16.15 9.21 -3.04
C GLY A 41 -17.35 9.19 -3.98
N ASP A 42 -17.21 9.79 -5.15
CA ASP A 42 -18.27 10.03 -6.14
C ASP A 42 -18.00 9.34 -7.48
N GLN A 43 -17.01 8.46 -7.53
CA GLN A 43 -16.57 7.79 -8.74
C GLN A 43 -17.74 7.05 -9.42
N LYS A 44 -17.88 7.19 -10.73
CA LYS A 44 -18.85 6.42 -11.51
C LYS A 44 -18.20 6.03 -12.83
N GLY A 45 -18.06 4.72 -13.06
CA GLY A 45 -17.37 4.23 -14.25
C GLY A 45 -17.85 2.85 -14.67
N LYS A 46 -17.77 2.59 -15.97
CA LYS A 46 -17.93 1.26 -16.53
C LYS A 46 -16.98 1.11 -17.72
N SER A 47 -16.15 0.09 -17.69
CA SER A 47 -15.23 -0.25 -18.79
C SER A 47 -15.17 -1.76 -18.95
N GLY A 48 -15.72 -2.27 -20.05
CA GLY A 48 -15.86 -3.71 -20.28
C GLY A 48 -16.58 -4.40 -19.11
N ARG A 49 -15.87 -5.31 -18.43
CA ARG A 49 -16.35 -6.08 -17.26
C ARG A 49 -16.10 -5.41 -15.91
N LEU A 50 -15.50 -4.22 -15.89
CA LEU A 50 -15.25 -3.43 -14.68
C LEU A 50 -16.36 -2.39 -14.49
N THR A 51 -17.00 -2.40 -13.34
CA THR A 51 -17.95 -1.36 -12.89
C THR A 51 -17.40 -0.69 -11.63
N ILE A 52 -17.44 0.63 -11.55
CA ILE A 52 -16.95 1.43 -10.42
C ILE A 52 -18.10 2.27 -9.88
N ARG A 53 -18.32 2.20 -8.56
CA ARG A 53 -19.33 2.98 -7.83
C ARG A 53 -18.75 3.59 -6.56
N GLY A 54 -18.66 4.90 -6.52
CA GLY A 54 -18.32 5.70 -5.34
C GLY A 54 -19.53 5.93 -4.46
N PHE A 55 -19.31 5.92 -3.15
CA PHE A 55 -20.30 6.25 -2.15
C PHE A 55 -19.82 7.43 -1.32
N GLN A 56 -20.57 8.54 -1.40
CA GLN A 56 -20.30 9.76 -0.66
C GLN A 56 -20.66 9.61 0.82
N LEU A 57 -20.09 10.48 1.65
CA LEU A 57 -20.42 10.60 3.06
C LEU A 57 -21.52 11.63 3.26
N ASP A 58 -22.61 11.27 3.93
CA ASP A 58 -23.52 12.24 4.54
C ASP A 58 -23.04 12.55 5.96
N ASP A 59 -22.28 13.64 6.10
CA ASP A 59 -21.76 14.11 7.39
C ASP A 59 -22.61 15.22 8.03
N SER A 60 -23.80 15.53 7.46
CA SER A 60 -24.72 16.56 7.97
C SER A 60 -25.12 16.33 9.44
N ARG A 61 -25.06 15.07 9.90
CA ARG A 61 -25.39 14.65 11.27
C ARG A 61 -24.18 14.38 12.14
N PHE A 62 -22.96 14.64 11.68
CA PHE A 62 -21.72 14.30 12.39
C PHE A 62 -21.36 15.37 13.44
N HIS A 63 -22.05 15.30 14.58
CA HIS A 63 -21.79 16.13 15.78
C HIS A 63 -20.77 15.49 16.73
N CYS A 64 -20.22 14.33 16.37
CA CYS A 64 -19.20 13.61 17.13
C CYS A 64 -17.82 14.31 17.08
N PRO A 65 -16.90 14.00 18.00
CA PRO A 65 -15.51 14.45 17.94
C PRO A 65 -14.86 14.15 16.59
N LYS A 66 -14.06 15.11 16.08
CA LYS A 66 -13.41 15.04 14.76
C LYS A 66 -12.66 13.72 14.50
N PRO A 67 -11.89 13.14 15.44
CA PRO A 67 -11.20 11.87 15.22
C PRO A 67 -12.12 10.67 14.91
N LEU A 68 -13.36 10.68 15.43
CA LEU A 68 -14.32 9.59 15.21
C LEU A 68 -15.02 9.65 13.85
N ARG A 69 -14.96 10.78 13.15
CA ARG A 69 -15.65 10.98 11.87
C ARG A 69 -15.18 10.00 10.80
N SER A 70 -13.90 9.66 10.78
CA SER A 70 -13.34 8.69 9.81
C SER A 70 -13.97 7.30 10.01
N THR A 71 -13.99 6.84 11.25
CA THR A 71 -14.57 5.54 11.64
C THR A 71 -16.06 5.47 11.36
N LEU A 72 -16.84 6.45 11.85
CA LEU A 72 -18.29 6.48 11.64
C LEU A 72 -18.66 6.65 10.15
N GLY A 73 -17.85 7.42 9.42
CA GLY A 73 -18.03 7.57 7.98
C GLY A 73 -17.75 6.28 7.20
N ALA A 74 -16.75 5.50 7.63
CA ALA A 74 -16.50 4.18 7.06
C ALA A 74 -17.68 3.22 7.30
N VAL A 75 -18.25 3.23 8.52
CA VAL A 75 -19.46 2.43 8.85
C VAL A 75 -20.64 2.84 7.97
N GLN A 76 -20.93 4.14 7.85
CA GLN A 76 -22.04 4.63 7.02
C GLN A 76 -21.89 4.18 5.56
N ARG A 77 -20.71 4.35 4.96
CA ARG A 77 -20.46 3.93 3.57
C ARG A 77 -20.49 2.42 3.40
N CYS A 78 -20.00 1.65 4.36
CA CYS A 78 -20.12 0.20 4.35
C CYS A 78 -21.58 -0.29 4.41
N THR A 79 -22.43 0.39 5.16
CA THR A 79 -23.89 0.14 5.15
C THR A 79 -24.47 0.50 3.78
N ALA A 80 -24.11 1.66 3.23
CA ALA A 80 -24.58 2.09 1.91
C ALA A 80 -24.11 1.17 0.77
N PHE A 81 -22.88 0.64 0.85
CA PHE A 81 -22.39 -0.38 -0.07
C PHE A 81 -23.37 -1.54 -0.12
N ASN A 82 -23.85 -2.03 1.03
CA ASN A 82 -24.76 -3.17 1.06
C ASN A 82 -26.19 -2.81 0.61
N THR A 83 -26.73 -1.65 1.01
CA THR A 83 -28.10 -1.26 0.61
C THR A 83 -28.27 -1.02 -0.89
N ALA A 84 -27.19 -0.81 -1.64
CA ALA A 84 -27.21 -0.77 -3.10
C ALA A 84 -27.42 -2.14 -3.79
N GLY A 85 -27.57 -3.22 -3.01
CA GLY A 85 -27.72 -4.59 -3.48
C GLY A 85 -26.38 -5.25 -3.81
N VAL A 86 -26.25 -6.55 -3.57
CA VAL A 86 -25.04 -7.34 -3.88
C VAL A 86 -25.45 -8.54 -4.70
N ASP A 87 -25.03 -8.57 -5.97
CA ASP A 87 -25.23 -9.64 -6.96
C ASP A 87 -23.90 -10.38 -7.30
N ALA A 88 -22.83 -10.08 -6.56
CA ALA A 88 -21.55 -10.75 -6.69
C ALA A 88 -21.56 -12.12 -6.00
N GLN A 89 -20.63 -13.00 -6.38
CA GLN A 89 -20.46 -14.32 -5.79
C GLN A 89 -19.40 -14.37 -4.70
N VAL A 90 -18.55 -13.33 -4.61
CA VAL A 90 -17.51 -13.16 -3.60
C VAL A 90 -17.41 -11.68 -3.28
N VAL A 91 -17.26 -11.34 -2.00
CA VAL A 91 -16.88 -9.99 -1.56
C VAL A 91 -15.42 -10.01 -1.11
N HIS A 92 -14.64 -9.04 -1.58
CA HIS A 92 -13.23 -8.91 -1.25
C HIS A 92 -12.94 -7.51 -0.69
N CYS A 93 -12.55 -7.46 0.58
CA CYS A 93 -12.24 -6.22 1.28
C CYS A 93 -10.76 -5.88 1.23
N HIS A 94 -10.49 -4.58 1.14
CA HIS A 94 -9.16 -3.99 1.28
C HIS A 94 -9.21 -2.91 2.36
N THR A 95 -8.32 -3.02 3.34
CA THR A 95 -8.20 -2.17 4.54
C THR A 95 -9.38 -2.28 5.53
N TRP A 96 -9.12 -1.98 6.81
CA TRP A 96 -10.14 -2.03 7.87
C TRP A 96 -11.38 -1.17 7.57
N TYR A 97 -11.22 -0.09 6.79
CA TYR A 97 -12.29 0.81 6.40
C TYR A 97 -13.47 0.10 5.71
N THR A 98 -13.23 -1.06 5.09
CA THR A 98 -14.25 -1.81 4.34
C THR A 98 -14.65 -3.13 4.96
N HIS A 99 -14.00 -3.52 6.06
CA HIS A 99 -14.25 -4.79 6.74
C HIS A 99 -15.69 -4.91 7.23
N TRP A 100 -16.27 -3.82 7.77
CA TRP A 100 -17.70 -3.80 8.14
C TRP A 100 -18.60 -4.11 6.95
N GLY A 101 -18.30 -3.55 5.77
CA GLY A 101 -19.04 -3.79 4.54
C GLY A 101 -18.96 -5.24 4.08
N GLY A 102 -17.77 -5.87 4.22
CA GLY A 102 -17.57 -7.29 3.94
C GLY A 102 -18.31 -8.21 4.91
N ILE A 103 -18.31 -7.88 6.21
CA ILE A 103 -19.07 -8.61 7.24
C ILE A 103 -20.56 -8.59 6.90
N LEU A 104 -21.10 -7.40 6.59
CA LEU A 104 -22.51 -7.25 6.20
C LEU A 104 -22.83 -8.04 4.92
N ALA A 105 -21.94 -7.97 3.92
CA ALA A 105 -22.13 -8.69 2.67
C ALA A 105 -22.17 -10.21 2.90
N ARG A 106 -21.20 -10.72 3.67
CA ARG A 106 -21.12 -12.13 4.04
C ARG A 106 -22.36 -12.61 4.80
N LYS A 107 -22.80 -11.86 5.82
CA LYS A 107 -23.89 -12.28 6.71
C LYS A 107 -25.27 -12.19 6.06
N ASN A 108 -25.52 -11.14 5.27
CA ASN A 108 -26.85 -10.89 4.69
C ASN A 108 -27.04 -11.51 3.30
N TYR A 109 -25.98 -11.61 2.50
CA TYR A 109 -26.06 -12.17 1.13
C TYR A 109 -25.49 -13.58 1.02
N GLY A 110 -24.88 -14.11 2.10
CA GLY A 110 -24.41 -15.50 2.15
C GLY A 110 -23.21 -15.80 1.23
N ILE A 111 -22.46 -14.77 0.81
CA ILE A 111 -21.31 -14.93 -0.10
C ILE A 111 -19.98 -14.97 0.64
N PRO A 112 -18.96 -15.71 0.15
CA PRO A 112 -17.64 -15.76 0.75
C PRO A 112 -16.98 -14.38 0.91
N LEU A 113 -16.36 -14.17 2.07
CA LEU A 113 -15.56 -13.00 2.40
C LEU A 113 -14.07 -13.30 2.21
N VAL A 114 -13.44 -12.53 1.33
CA VAL A 114 -11.99 -12.48 1.16
C VAL A 114 -11.46 -11.16 1.72
N ILE A 115 -10.31 -11.19 2.39
CA ILE A 115 -9.65 -9.97 2.88
C ILE A 115 -8.19 -9.98 2.46
N THR A 116 -7.73 -8.92 1.79
CA THR A 116 -6.29 -8.68 1.61
C THR A 116 -5.75 -7.80 2.73
N VAL A 117 -4.74 -8.31 3.44
CA VAL A 117 -4.07 -7.58 4.53
C VAL A 117 -2.96 -6.71 3.96
N HIS A 118 -3.25 -5.41 3.85
CA HIS A 118 -2.28 -4.38 3.45
C HIS A 118 -1.46 -3.83 4.62
N SER A 119 -1.99 -3.98 5.84
CA SER A 119 -1.37 -3.64 7.11
C SER A 119 -2.21 -4.25 8.23
N LEU A 120 -1.67 -4.29 9.46
CA LEU A 120 -2.38 -4.79 10.64
C LEU A 120 -2.47 -3.70 11.69
N GLU A 121 -3.68 -3.37 12.16
CA GLU A 121 -3.89 -2.34 13.17
C GLU A 121 -3.08 -2.61 14.46
N PRO A 122 -2.97 -3.85 15.02
CA PRO A 122 -2.14 -4.12 16.20
C PRO A 122 -0.65 -3.76 16.03
N LEU A 123 -0.15 -3.68 14.79
CA LEU A 123 1.22 -3.28 14.46
C LEU A 123 1.32 -1.80 14.09
N ARG A 124 0.25 -1.01 14.28
CA ARG A 124 0.20 0.43 14.00
C ARG A 124 -0.33 1.27 15.18
N PRO A 125 0.25 1.14 16.38
CA PRO A 125 -0.24 1.78 17.61
C PRO A 125 -0.32 3.31 17.54
N TRP A 126 0.55 3.98 16.78
CA TRP A 126 0.49 5.43 16.54
C TRP A 126 -0.81 5.89 15.85
N LYS A 127 -1.60 4.99 15.25
CA LYS A 127 -2.93 5.33 14.72
C LYS A 127 -3.90 5.81 15.80
N ARG A 128 -3.63 5.50 17.08
CA ARG A 128 -4.40 6.02 18.21
C ARG A 128 -4.35 7.55 18.28
N GLU A 129 -3.25 8.19 17.87
CA GLU A 129 -3.14 9.65 17.79
C GLU A 129 -4.08 10.24 16.73
N GLN A 130 -4.30 9.51 15.63
CA GLN A 130 -5.14 9.96 14.52
C GLN A 130 -6.62 9.69 14.75
N LEU A 131 -6.96 8.53 15.32
CA LEU A 131 -8.33 8.03 15.41
C LEU A 131 -8.92 8.13 16.82
N ALA A 132 -8.11 8.42 17.85
CA ALA A 132 -8.52 8.35 19.26
C ALA A 132 -9.26 7.03 19.56
N GLY A 133 -10.44 7.07 20.19
CA GLY A 133 -11.26 5.88 20.44
C GLY A 133 -11.73 5.16 19.16
N GLY A 134 -11.64 5.80 17.98
CA GLY A 134 -11.91 5.16 16.70
C GLY A 134 -10.92 4.04 16.35
N TYR A 135 -9.73 4.05 16.95
CA TYR A 135 -8.73 2.99 16.81
C TYR A 135 -9.14 1.69 17.52
N ASP A 136 -9.88 1.77 18.62
CA ASP A 136 -10.39 0.58 19.31
C ASP A 136 -11.45 -0.14 18.44
N PHE A 137 -12.26 0.63 17.71
CA PHE A 137 -13.17 0.07 16.70
C PHE A 137 -12.41 -0.53 15.51
N SER A 138 -11.36 0.11 15.00
CA SER A 138 -10.58 -0.43 13.87
C SER A 138 -9.92 -1.77 14.23
N LEU A 139 -9.35 -1.87 15.45
CA LEU A 139 -8.85 -3.13 16.00
C LEU A 139 -9.92 -4.20 16.08
N TRP A 140 -11.09 -3.87 16.64
CA TRP A 140 -12.20 -4.82 16.78
C TRP A 140 -12.72 -5.30 15.42
N VAL A 141 -12.95 -4.40 14.46
CA VAL A 141 -13.51 -4.76 13.16
C VAL A 141 -12.49 -5.52 12.31
N GLU A 142 -11.20 -5.19 12.41
CA GLU A 142 -10.12 -5.96 11.79
C GLU A 142 -10.07 -7.38 12.31
N LYS A 143 -9.97 -7.55 13.63
CA LYS A 143 -9.96 -8.87 14.26
C LYS A 143 -11.18 -9.70 13.86
N THR A 144 -12.36 -9.10 14.00
CA THR A 144 -13.64 -9.77 13.70
C THR A 144 -13.73 -10.20 12.24
N ALA A 145 -13.31 -9.35 11.31
CA ALA A 145 -13.38 -9.66 9.89
C ALA A 145 -12.36 -10.72 9.48
N LEU A 146 -11.11 -10.63 9.95
CA LEU A 146 -10.05 -11.59 9.64
C LEU A 146 -10.38 -12.99 10.17
N GLU A 147 -10.84 -13.10 11.42
CA GLU A 147 -11.15 -14.39 12.04
C GLU A 147 -12.41 -15.06 11.44
N MET A 148 -13.32 -14.29 10.83
CA MET A 148 -14.50 -14.84 10.15
C MET A 148 -14.32 -15.07 8.64
N ALA A 149 -13.32 -14.43 8.02
CA ALA A 149 -13.12 -14.49 6.58
C ALA A 149 -13.01 -15.94 6.09
N ASP A 150 -13.52 -16.19 4.89
CA ASP A 150 -13.46 -17.49 4.22
C ASP A 150 -12.06 -17.69 3.59
N ALA A 151 -11.40 -16.59 3.21
CA ALA A 151 -9.97 -16.55 2.90
C ALA A 151 -9.34 -15.20 3.31
N VAL A 152 -8.10 -15.25 3.75
CA VAL A 152 -7.28 -14.07 4.05
C VAL A 152 -6.02 -14.14 3.18
N ILE A 153 -5.82 -13.10 2.37
CA ILE A 153 -4.65 -12.91 1.53
C ILE A 153 -3.63 -12.08 2.32
N ALA A 154 -2.50 -12.69 2.62
CA ALA A 154 -1.30 -12.01 3.09
C ALA A 154 -0.44 -11.60 1.90
N VAL A 155 -0.04 -10.33 1.86
CA VAL A 155 0.79 -9.80 0.77
C VAL A 155 2.25 -10.24 0.83
N SER A 156 2.67 -10.92 1.90
CA SER A 156 4.01 -11.47 2.09
C SER A 156 3.97 -12.65 3.07
N LYS A 157 5.01 -13.49 3.08
CA LYS A 157 5.13 -14.58 4.06
C LYS A 157 5.25 -14.05 5.48
N GLU A 158 5.92 -12.93 5.68
CA GLU A 158 5.98 -12.29 7.00
C GLU A 158 4.61 -11.76 7.43
N THR A 159 3.84 -11.15 6.53
CA THR A 159 2.45 -10.77 6.82
C THR A 159 1.62 -12.00 7.20
N LYS A 160 1.80 -13.14 6.53
CA LYS A 160 1.12 -14.40 6.90
C LYS A 160 1.51 -14.84 8.32
N ALA A 161 2.79 -14.78 8.65
CA ALA A 161 3.28 -15.12 9.99
C ALA A 161 2.72 -14.17 11.07
N ASP A 162 2.65 -12.87 10.79
CA ASP A 162 2.04 -11.90 11.69
C ASP A 162 0.55 -12.15 11.90
N ILE A 163 -0.20 -12.47 10.83
CA ILE A 163 -1.62 -12.80 10.96
C ILE A 163 -1.80 -14.04 11.83
N ALA A 164 -1.05 -15.12 11.57
CA ALA A 164 -1.12 -16.36 12.34
C ALA A 164 -0.75 -16.16 13.82
N ARG A 165 0.13 -15.20 14.12
CA ARG A 165 0.54 -14.85 15.48
C ARG A 165 -0.48 -14.00 16.22
N LEU A 166 -1.15 -13.09 15.53
CA LEU A 166 -2.00 -12.04 16.13
C LEU A 166 -3.50 -12.37 16.11
N PHE A 167 -3.94 -13.26 15.23
CA PHE A 167 -5.35 -13.54 14.99
C PHE A 167 -5.61 -15.04 14.93
N ASN A 168 -6.81 -15.46 15.34
CA ASN A 168 -7.22 -16.86 15.25
C ASN A 168 -7.75 -17.20 13.84
N VAL A 169 -6.86 -17.16 12.83
CA VAL A 169 -7.17 -17.55 11.45
C VAL A 169 -6.56 -18.92 11.17
N ARG A 170 -7.38 -19.87 10.73
CA ARG A 170 -6.90 -21.22 10.37
C ARG A 170 -5.97 -21.16 9.17
N ASP A 171 -4.88 -21.94 9.19
CA ASP A 171 -3.83 -21.86 8.16
C ASP A 171 -4.34 -22.17 6.75
N GLU A 172 -5.33 -23.05 6.60
CA GLU A 172 -5.95 -23.37 5.30
C GLU A 172 -6.71 -22.19 4.68
N ARG A 173 -7.00 -21.14 5.45
CA ARG A 173 -7.59 -19.88 4.98
C ARG A 173 -6.55 -18.79 4.75
N LEU A 174 -5.28 -19.01 5.09
CA LEU A 174 -4.19 -18.06 4.95
C LEU A 174 -3.39 -18.31 3.67
N HIS A 175 -3.59 -17.44 2.69
CA HIS A 175 -2.95 -17.52 1.38
C HIS A 175 -1.93 -16.40 1.23
N VAL A 176 -0.73 -16.71 0.72
CA VAL A 176 0.24 -15.68 0.34
C VAL A 176 0.03 -15.37 -1.13
N ILE A 177 -0.45 -14.17 -1.44
CA ILE A 177 -0.54 -13.66 -2.81
C ILE A 177 0.09 -12.27 -2.80
N TYR A 178 1.21 -12.13 -3.51
CA TYR A 178 1.99 -10.90 -3.51
C TYR A 178 1.25 -9.74 -4.21
N ASN A 179 1.64 -8.50 -3.91
CA ASN A 179 1.25 -7.39 -4.77
C ASN A 179 2.02 -7.46 -6.09
N GLY A 180 1.44 -6.90 -7.15
CA GLY A 180 2.11 -6.78 -8.44
C GLY A 180 2.62 -5.38 -8.74
N ILE A 181 3.22 -5.25 -9.92
CA ILE A 181 3.63 -4.00 -10.56
C ILE A 181 3.17 -3.99 -12.03
N ASP A 182 2.73 -2.82 -12.52
CA ASP A 182 2.42 -2.63 -13.94
C ASP A 182 3.71 -2.28 -14.68
N LEU A 183 4.23 -3.25 -15.43
CA LEU A 183 5.52 -3.18 -16.11
C LEU A 183 5.49 -2.38 -17.42
N GLU A 184 4.29 -2.06 -17.91
CA GLU A 184 4.10 -1.18 -19.07
C GLU A 184 4.07 0.29 -18.63
N GLU A 185 3.49 0.55 -17.46
CA GLU A 185 3.48 1.89 -16.86
C GLU A 185 4.81 2.22 -16.19
N TYR A 186 5.28 1.39 -15.26
CA TYR A 186 6.58 1.55 -14.61
C TYR A 186 7.66 0.88 -15.47
N ARG A 187 8.39 1.70 -16.22
CA ARG A 187 9.51 1.28 -17.06
C ARG A 187 10.49 2.43 -17.23
N PRO A 188 11.77 2.14 -17.53
CA PRO A 188 12.76 3.19 -17.75
C PRO A 188 12.32 4.19 -18.82
N THR A 189 12.49 5.48 -18.55
CA THR A 189 12.20 6.56 -19.50
C THR A 189 13.37 7.52 -19.68
N LYS A 190 13.53 8.04 -20.90
CA LYS A 190 14.52 9.08 -21.23
C LYS A 190 14.01 10.49 -20.95
N SER A 191 12.71 10.67 -20.65
CA SER A 191 12.15 11.98 -20.34
C SER A 191 12.74 12.53 -19.04
N THR A 192 13.08 13.82 -19.03
CA THR A 192 13.69 14.53 -17.89
C THR A 192 12.93 15.80 -17.49
N ASP A 193 11.68 15.92 -17.93
CA ASP A 193 10.82 17.08 -17.64
C ASP A 193 10.64 17.29 -16.13
N ALA A 194 10.46 16.21 -15.38
CA ALA A 194 10.34 16.25 -13.92
C ALA A 194 11.65 16.70 -13.25
N LEU A 195 12.80 16.19 -13.72
CA LEU A 195 14.11 16.58 -13.19
C LEU A 195 14.34 18.08 -13.35
N ARG A 196 14.12 18.62 -14.56
CA ARG A 196 14.23 20.06 -14.83
C ARG A 196 13.26 20.88 -14.00
N LYS A 197 12.00 20.42 -13.88
CA LYS A 197 10.96 21.09 -13.09
C LYS A 197 11.34 21.24 -11.62
N PHE A 198 11.99 20.23 -11.04
CA PHE A 198 12.34 20.20 -9.62
C PHE A 198 13.82 20.57 -9.34
N GLY A 199 14.57 20.98 -10.36
CA GLY A 199 15.97 21.40 -10.21
C GLY A 199 16.93 20.25 -9.87
N VAL A 200 16.62 19.02 -10.30
CA VAL A 200 17.53 17.87 -10.18
C VAL A 200 18.55 17.95 -11.31
N ASP A 201 19.84 18.03 -10.96
CA ASP A 201 20.94 18.03 -11.92
C ASP A 201 21.09 16.63 -12.55
N SER A 202 20.91 16.51 -13.87
CA SER A 202 20.99 15.21 -14.56
C SER A 202 22.41 14.66 -14.65
N GLU A 203 23.43 15.50 -14.49
CA GLU A 203 24.84 15.10 -14.62
C GLU A 203 25.39 14.54 -13.30
N LYS A 204 24.64 14.66 -12.20
CA LYS A 204 25.02 14.14 -10.89
C LYS A 204 24.08 13.02 -10.45
N PRO A 205 24.60 11.86 -10.03
CA PRO A 205 23.75 10.80 -9.51
C PRO A 205 23.03 11.30 -8.25
N TYR A 206 21.79 10.87 -8.07
CA TYR A 206 20.99 11.21 -6.91
C TYR A 206 20.37 10.00 -6.25
N LEU A 207 20.25 10.10 -4.93
CA LEU A 207 19.39 9.26 -4.11
C LEU A 207 17.94 9.72 -4.25
N LEU A 208 17.02 8.79 -4.46
CA LEU A 208 15.59 9.07 -4.47
C LEU A 208 14.89 8.41 -3.27
N PHE A 209 14.00 9.16 -2.62
CA PHE A 209 12.95 8.64 -1.74
C PHE A 209 11.59 9.05 -2.29
N VAL A 210 10.62 8.14 -2.24
CA VAL A 210 9.21 8.39 -2.60
C VAL A 210 8.31 7.83 -1.51
N GLY A 211 7.49 8.68 -0.89
CA GLY A 211 6.54 8.22 0.12
C GLY A 211 5.89 9.32 0.95
N ARG A 212 4.94 8.94 1.81
CA ARG A 212 4.30 9.87 2.76
C ARG A 212 5.21 10.15 3.95
N ILE A 213 5.10 11.33 4.55
CA ILE A 213 5.81 11.70 5.78
C ILE A 213 5.12 11.04 6.98
N THR A 214 5.57 9.84 7.33
CA THR A 214 5.02 9.01 8.42
C THR A 214 6.13 8.24 9.14
N HIS A 215 5.97 7.94 10.43
CA HIS A 215 6.93 7.14 11.21
C HIS A 215 7.29 5.82 10.52
N GLN A 216 6.28 5.08 10.04
CA GLN A 216 6.45 3.79 9.35
C GLN A 216 7.39 3.82 8.16
N LYS A 217 7.39 4.94 7.42
CA LYS A 217 8.22 5.10 6.22
C LYS A 217 9.66 5.46 6.55
N GLY A 218 9.99 5.71 7.83
CA GLY A 218 11.35 5.89 8.33
C GLY A 218 12.10 7.06 7.70
N ILE A 219 11.38 8.03 7.11
CA ILE A 219 12.00 9.13 6.36
C ILE A 219 12.96 9.96 7.21
N ILE A 220 12.67 10.13 8.50
CA ILE A 220 13.55 10.83 9.44
C ILE A 220 14.92 10.13 9.54
N HIS A 221 14.95 8.79 9.55
CA HIS A 221 16.21 8.04 9.56
C HIS A 221 17.02 8.26 8.27
N LEU A 222 16.35 8.40 7.12
CA LEU A 222 17.02 8.76 5.88
C LEU A 222 17.56 10.20 5.91
N VAL A 223 16.80 11.16 6.44
CA VAL A 223 17.30 12.53 6.59
C VAL A 223 18.54 12.57 7.50
N HIS A 224 18.58 11.76 8.57
CA HIS A 224 19.78 11.60 9.38
C HIS A 224 20.93 10.90 8.63
N ALA A 225 20.63 9.96 7.73
CA ALA A 225 21.64 9.28 6.91
C ALA A 225 22.37 10.25 5.97
N ILE A 226 21.71 11.34 5.54
CA ILE A 226 22.29 12.36 4.65
C ILE A 226 23.61 12.95 5.22
N GLU A 227 23.74 13.04 6.55
CA GLU A 227 24.97 13.53 7.21
C GLU A 227 26.20 12.66 6.89
N PHE A 228 25.98 11.37 6.64
CA PHE A 228 27.03 10.39 6.39
C PHE A 228 27.18 10.03 4.90
N MET A 229 26.38 10.65 4.03
CA MET A 229 26.47 10.47 2.58
C MET A 229 27.57 11.33 1.96
N ASP A 230 28.16 10.86 0.86
CA ASP A 230 29.09 11.66 0.06
C ASP A 230 28.43 12.98 -0.39
N LYS A 231 29.14 14.09 -0.22
CA LYS A 231 28.63 15.44 -0.52
C LYS A 231 28.46 15.72 -2.01
N ASN A 232 29.05 14.89 -2.89
CA ASN A 232 28.93 15.03 -4.34
C ASN A 232 27.60 14.51 -4.91
N PHE A 233 26.89 13.66 -4.17
CA PHE A 233 25.62 13.06 -4.61
C PHE A 233 24.42 13.92 -4.25
N GLN A 234 23.42 14.04 -5.12
CA GLN A 234 22.19 14.74 -4.73
C GLN A 234 21.26 13.84 -3.93
N VAL A 235 20.32 14.44 -3.20
CA VAL A 235 19.26 13.76 -2.46
C VAL A 235 17.92 14.37 -2.85
N VAL A 236 17.05 13.56 -3.43
CA VAL A 236 15.70 13.93 -3.86
C VAL A 236 14.67 13.25 -2.95
N LEU A 237 14.01 14.04 -2.11
CA LEU A 237 12.97 13.58 -1.20
C LEU A 237 11.60 13.94 -1.80
N CYS A 238 10.94 12.98 -2.45
CA CYS A 238 9.54 13.10 -2.87
C CYS A 238 8.64 12.71 -1.70
N ALA A 239 8.44 13.66 -0.79
CA ALA A 239 7.77 13.40 0.47
C ALA A 239 6.82 14.53 0.85
N GLY A 240 5.52 14.22 0.88
CA GLY A 240 4.47 15.11 1.32
C GLY A 240 3.39 14.38 2.12
N ALA A 241 2.27 15.07 2.36
CA ALA A 241 1.10 14.55 3.09
C ALA A 241 1.45 13.95 4.48
N PRO A 242 1.95 14.78 5.42
CA PRO A 242 2.28 14.32 6.76
C PRO A 242 1.02 13.86 7.52
N ASP A 243 1.17 12.78 8.27
CA ASP A 243 0.09 12.19 9.07
C ASP A 243 -0.29 13.06 10.28
N THR A 244 0.66 13.83 10.83
CA THR A 244 0.45 14.74 11.97
C THR A 244 1.21 16.06 11.78
N ALA A 245 0.78 17.13 12.48
CA ALA A 245 1.49 18.41 12.47
C ALA A 245 2.86 18.33 13.20
N GLU A 246 3.05 17.34 14.05
CA GLU A 246 4.31 17.10 14.75
C GLU A 246 5.38 16.55 13.81
N ILE A 247 5.10 15.44 13.12
CA ILE A 247 6.06 14.86 12.17
C ILE A 247 6.34 15.81 10.99
N ALA A 248 5.36 16.65 10.61
CA ALA A 248 5.59 17.71 9.62
C ALA A 248 6.66 18.72 10.06
N ARG A 249 6.61 19.14 11.34
CA ARG A 249 7.60 20.07 11.91
C ARG A 249 8.95 19.40 12.07
N GLU A 250 8.99 18.17 12.58
CA GLU A 250 10.21 17.38 12.73
C GLU A 250 10.93 17.22 11.38
N MET A 251 10.20 16.77 10.34
CA MET A 251 10.74 16.61 9.00
C MET A 251 11.30 17.93 8.46
N LYS A 252 10.54 19.03 8.58
CA LYS A 252 10.99 20.35 8.10
C LYS A 252 12.29 20.78 8.80
N THR A 253 12.35 20.67 10.13
CA THR A 253 13.55 21.01 10.90
C THR A 253 14.75 20.14 10.51
N ALA A 254 14.55 18.84 10.34
CA ALA A 254 15.61 17.92 9.95
C ALA A 254 16.17 18.22 8.55
N VAL A 255 15.29 18.48 7.56
CA VAL A 255 15.69 18.85 6.19
C VAL A 255 16.42 20.19 6.16
N GLU A 256 15.92 21.20 6.88
CA GLU A 256 16.59 22.51 6.97
C GLU A 256 17.97 22.40 7.61
N LYS A 257 18.13 21.58 8.65
CA LYS A 257 19.43 21.28 9.25
C LYS A 257 20.37 20.62 8.23
N ALA A 258 19.89 19.62 7.50
CA ALA A 258 20.68 18.93 6.48
C ALA A 258 21.11 19.88 5.34
N ARG A 259 20.21 20.75 4.88
CA ARG A 259 20.48 21.78 3.85
C ARG A 259 21.52 22.82 4.28
N ARG A 260 21.61 23.12 5.59
CA ARG A 260 22.67 23.99 6.11
C ARG A 260 24.04 23.30 6.16
N ALA A 261 24.07 21.98 6.26
CA ALA A 261 25.30 21.20 6.35
C ALA A 261 25.90 20.84 4.98
N ARG A 262 25.08 20.81 3.92
CA ARG A 262 25.49 20.49 2.55
C ARG A 262 24.47 20.92 1.49
N ASP A 263 24.97 21.14 0.29
CA ASP A 263 24.16 21.36 -0.90
C ASP A 263 23.60 20.04 -1.48
N GLY A 264 22.73 20.18 -2.50
CA GLY A 264 22.20 19.07 -3.27
C GLY A 264 21.00 18.35 -2.66
N ILE A 265 20.30 18.96 -1.69
CA ILE A 265 19.10 18.39 -1.06
C ILE A 265 17.82 19.04 -1.62
N ILE A 266 17.09 18.28 -2.42
CA ILE A 266 15.85 18.67 -3.10
C ILE A 266 14.69 18.00 -2.38
N TRP A 267 13.89 18.77 -1.66
CA TRP A 267 12.67 18.29 -1.01
C TRP A 267 11.46 18.77 -1.80
N ILE A 268 10.71 17.82 -2.35
CA ILE A 268 9.48 18.02 -3.10
C ILE A 268 8.32 17.71 -2.15
N ASP A 269 7.81 18.74 -1.48
CA ASP A 269 6.74 18.66 -0.47
C ASP A 269 5.34 18.68 -1.11
N GLN A 270 5.12 17.77 -2.07
CA GLN A 270 3.83 17.60 -2.72
C GLN A 270 3.69 16.18 -3.28
N MET A 271 2.44 15.73 -3.45
CA MET A 271 2.19 14.53 -4.24
C MET A 271 2.49 14.80 -5.72
N LEU A 272 3.14 13.84 -6.34
CA LEU A 272 3.51 13.88 -7.75
C LEU A 272 2.61 12.95 -8.56
N ASP A 273 2.34 13.32 -9.80
CA ASP A 273 1.70 12.43 -10.75
C ASP A 273 2.63 11.26 -11.11
N LYS A 274 2.04 10.12 -11.51
CA LYS A 274 2.78 8.90 -11.84
C LYS A 274 3.89 9.15 -12.87
N ARG A 275 3.63 9.96 -13.92
CA ARG A 275 4.60 10.25 -14.97
C ARG A 275 5.82 11.02 -14.45
N SER A 276 5.62 11.96 -13.52
CA SER A 276 6.73 12.65 -12.85
C SER A 276 7.54 11.70 -11.97
N VAL A 277 6.89 10.84 -11.19
CA VAL A 277 7.54 9.86 -10.31
C VAL A 277 8.35 8.84 -11.10
N ILE A 278 7.83 8.32 -12.22
CA ILE A 278 8.54 7.35 -13.09
C ILE A 278 9.82 7.96 -13.67
N GLN A 279 9.81 9.23 -14.05
CA GLN A 279 11.03 9.93 -14.48
C GLN A 279 12.05 9.99 -13.34
N LEU A 280 11.61 10.31 -12.13
CA LEU A 280 12.50 10.35 -10.97
C LEU A 280 13.07 8.97 -10.63
N TYR A 281 12.28 7.90 -10.67
CA TYR A 281 12.83 6.54 -10.53
C TYR A 281 13.86 6.24 -11.62
N SER A 282 13.49 6.44 -12.90
CA SER A 282 14.32 6.06 -14.05
C SER A 282 15.69 6.71 -14.10
N HIS A 283 15.84 7.90 -13.52
CA HIS A 283 17.11 8.64 -13.51
C HIS A 283 17.82 8.62 -12.14
N ALA A 284 17.22 8.02 -11.11
CA ALA A 284 17.86 7.92 -9.80
C ALA A 284 19.06 6.97 -9.87
N GLY A 285 20.14 7.32 -9.19
CA GLY A 285 21.27 6.42 -9.02
C GLY A 285 20.93 5.28 -8.07
N VAL A 286 20.20 5.60 -6.99
CA VAL A 286 19.72 4.65 -5.99
C VAL A 286 18.36 5.11 -5.49
N PHE A 287 17.43 4.17 -5.33
CA PHE A 287 16.21 4.38 -4.56
C PHE A 287 16.39 3.88 -3.13
N CYS A 288 15.92 4.65 -2.14
CA CYS A 288 15.97 4.24 -0.74
C CYS A 288 14.58 4.09 -0.11
N CYS A 289 14.35 2.91 0.49
CA CYS A 289 13.16 2.58 1.28
C CYS A 289 13.55 2.30 2.74
N PRO A 290 13.62 3.34 3.60
CA PRO A 290 14.08 3.24 4.99
C PRO A 290 12.96 2.82 5.96
N SER A 291 11.89 2.17 5.48
CA SER A 291 10.69 1.88 6.28
C SER A 291 11.03 1.08 7.54
N ILE A 292 10.40 1.39 8.67
CA ILE A 292 10.46 0.56 9.89
C ILE A 292 9.30 -0.44 9.96
N TYR A 293 8.23 -0.18 9.20
CA TYR A 293 7.12 -1.10 9.00
C TYR A 293 6.67 -1.08 7.54
N GLU A 294 6.83 -2.21 6.85
CA GLU A 294 6.50 -2.33 5.43
C GLU A 294 6.02 -3.76 5.09
N PRO A 295 4.70 -4.00 5.09
CA PRO A 295 4.15 -5.34 4.85
C PRO A 295 4.58 -5.98 3.53
N PHE A 296 4.83 -5.18 2.49
CA PHE A 296 5.31 -5.67 1.19
C PHE A 296 6.38 -4.79 0.54
N GLY A 297 6.11 -3.49 0.36
CA GLY A 297 7.04 -2.56 -0.29
C GLY A 297 6.86 -2.43 -1.80
N ILE A 298 5.64 -2.10 -2.24
CA ILE A 298 5.32 -1.83 -3.67
C ILE A 298 6.28 -0.79 -4.28
N ILE A 299 6.67 0.24 -3.53
CA ILE A 299 7.62 1.27 -3.98
C ILE A 299 9.00 0.70 -4.37
N ASN A 300 9.42 -0.41 -3.77
CA ASN A 300 10.65 -1.10 -4.19
C ASN A 300 10.45 -1.73 -5.58
N LEU A 301 9.27 -2.29 -5.86
CA LEU A 301 8.94 -2.80 -7.20
C LEU A 301 8.85 -1.68 -8.23
N GLU A 302 8.33 -0.51 -7.88
CA GLU A 302 8.30 0.66 -8.77
C GLU A 302 9.71 1.09 -9.18
N ALA A 303 10.64 1.15 -8.21
CA ALA A 303 12.05 1.44 -8.47
C ALA A 303 12.72 0.35 -9.33
N MET A 304 12.55 -0.92 -8.94
CA MET A 304 13.09 -2.06 -9.69
C MET A 304 12.54 -2.11 -11.13
N ALA A 305 11.25 -1.85 -11.32
CA ALA A 305 10.62 -1.81 -12.64
C ALA A 305 11.15 -0.65 -13.51
N CYS A 306 11.67 0.42 -12.91
CA CYS A 306 12.34 1.52 -13.61
C CYS A 306 13.86 1.31 -13.75
N GLU A 307 14.38 0.09 -13.51
CA GLU A 307 15.81 -0.24 -13.51
C GLU A 307 16.66 0.54 -12.49
N THR A 308 16.08 0.88 -11.35
CA THR A 308 16.79 1.56 -10.24
C THR A 308 17.23 0.56 -9.18
N ALA A 309 18.50 0.59 -8.78
CA ALA A 309 18.98 -0.18 -7.64
C ALA A 309 18.34 0.28 -6.32
N VAL A 310 18.07 -0.65 -5.42
CA VAL A 310 17.36 -0.38 -4.16
C VAL A 310 18.29 -0.52 -2.95
N VAL A 311 18.25 0.44 -2.04
CA VAL A 311 18.69 0.26 -0.65
C VAL A 311 17.46 0.31 0.23
N ALA A 312 17.15 -0.76 0.95
CA ALA A 312 15.96 -0.82 1.78
C ALA A 312 16.25 -1.39 3.16
N SER A 313 15.41 -1.10 4.13
CA SER A 313 15.46 -1.75 5.43
C SER A 313 15.09 -3.24 5.34
N LYS A 314 15.70 -4.07 6.19
CA LYS A 314 15.47 -5.51 6.25
C LYS A 314 14.25 -5.84 7.12
N VAL A 315 13.09 -5.28 6.79
CA VAL A 315 11.82 -5.47 7.54
C VAL A 315 10.69 -5.93 6.62
N GLY A 316 9.72 -6.65 7.17
CA GLY A 316 8.50 -6.99 6.45
C GLY A 316 8.73 -7.69 5.10
N GLY A 317 7.79 -7.49 4.19
CA GLY A 317 7.85 -8.08 2.86
C GLY A 317 8.95 -7.52 1.95
N ILE A 318 9.69 -6.48 2.36
CA ILE A 318 10.84 -5.97 1.61
C ILE A 318 11.85 -7.11 1.34
N LYS A 319 12.04 -8.01 2.31
CA LYS A 319 12.93 -9.18 2.22
C LYS A 319 12.54 -10.17 1.12
N GLU A 320 11.29 -10.13 0.67
CA GLU A 320 10.77 -11.00 -0.39
C GLU A 320 10.83 -10.30 -1.76
N VAL A 321 10.90 -8.96 -1.77
CA VAL A 321 11.01 -8.13 -2.96
C VAL A 321 12.46 -7.91 -3.38
N VAL A 322 13.30 -7.39 -2.48
CA VAL A 322 14.71 -7.04 -2.74
C VAL A 322 15.60 -8.23 -2.39
N ILE A 323 16.44 -8.65 -3.33
CA ILE A 323 17.43 -9.70 -3.10
C ILE A 323 18.78 -9.06 -2.77
N GLU A 324 19.24 -9.29 -1.55
CA GLU A 324 20.53 -8.83 -1.02
C GLU A 324 21.67 -9.18 -1.98
N GLY A 325 22.41 -8.17 -2.44
CA GLY A 325 23.59 -8.34 -3.29
C GLY A 325 23.27 -8.68 -4.75
N GLU A 326 21.99 -8.69 -5.16
CA GLU A 326 21.58 -8.97 -6.54
C GLU A 326 20.72 -7.84 -7.12
N THR A 327 19.68 -7.39 -6.41
CA THR A 327 18.81 -6.30 -6.87
C THR A 327 18.95 -5.04 -6.01
N GLY A 328 19.75 -5.12 -4.94
CA GLY A 328 19.85 -4.07 -3.94
C GLY A 328 20.53 -4.53 -2.65
N PHE A 329 20.52 -3.65 -1.65
CA PHE A 329 20.98 -3.93 -0.30
C PHE A 329 19.85 -3.80 0.72
N LEU A 330 19.86 -4.70 1.70
CA LEU A 330 18.97 -4.79 2.84
C LEU A 330 19.73 -4.42 4.12
N VAL A 331 19.36 -3.29 4.70
CA VAL A 331 19.97 -2.75 5.91
C VAL A 331 19.23 -3.29 7.14
N PRO A 332 19.88 -4.04 8.04
CA PRO A 332 19.26 -4.53 9.26
C PRO A 332 18.71 -3.41 10.14
N VAL A 333 17.52 -3.62 10.71
CA VAL A 333 16.92 -2.72 11.70
C VAL A 333 16.76 -3.50 12.99
N ALA A 334 17.61 -3.22 13.98
CA ALA A 334 17.37 -3.66 15.35
C ALA A 334 16.26 -2.78 15.93
N GLN A 335 15.04 -3.29 16.00
CA GLN A 335 13.84 -2.54 16.38
C GLN A 335 13.24 -3.02 17.70
N MET A 336 12.50 -2.15 18.36
CA MET A 336 11.64 -2.52 19.48
C MET A 336 10.63 -3.59 19.04
N LYS A 337 10.37 -4.57 19.92
CA LYS A 337 9.39 -5.65 19.65
C LYS A 337 7.95 -5.24 19.89
N GLU A 338 7.77 -4.09 20.53
CA GLU A 338 6.48 -3.49 20.88
C GLU A 338 6.47 -2.03 20.42
N SER A 339 5.27 -1.44 20.42
CA SER A 339 5.06 -0.02 20.15
C SER A 339 6.12 0.86 20.81
N PRO A 340 6.72 1.83 20.10
CA PRO A 340 6.40 2.32 18.74
C PRO A 340 7.10 1.58 17.58
N PHE A 341 7.76 0.44 17.82
CA PHE A 341 8.58 -0.27 16.81
C PHE A 341 9.75 0.56 16.24
N GLU A 342 10.27 1.50 17.04
CA GLU A 342 11.39 2.34 16.65
C GLU A 342 12.72 1.57 16.66
N PRO A 343 13.72 1.98 15.85
CA PRO A 343 15.06 1.42 15.91
C PRO A 343 15.68 1.63 17.30
N LEU A 344 16.26 0.58 17.88
CA LEU A 344 17.00 0.62 19.15
C LEU A 344 18.26 1.50 19.05
N HIS A 345 18.84 1.60 17.85
CA HIS A 345 20.04 2.38 17.55
C HIS A 345 19.81 3.23 16.29
N PRO A 346 19.03 4.31 16.36
CA PRO A 346 18.59 5.06 15.18
C PRO A 346 19.75 5.73 14.43
N GLU A 347 20.78 6.22 15.14
CA GLU A 347 21.98 6.77 14.50
C GLU A 347 22.77 5.68 13.75
N LYS A 348 22.92 4.50 14.35
CA LYS A 348 23.57 3.37 13.68
C LYS A 348 22.82 2.98 12.41
N PHE A 349 21.49 2.91 12.49
CA PHE A 349 20.67 2.61 11.31
C PHE A 349 20.84 3.66 10.20
N ALA A 350 20.87 4.96 10.55
CA ALA A 350 21.16 6.03 9.59
C ALA A 350 22.56 5.91 8.96
N ARG A 351 23.59 5.57 9.75
CA ARG A 351 24.94 5.31 9.24
C ARG A 351 24.98 4.11 8.32
N ASP A 352 24.35 3.00 8.69
CA ASP A 352 24.31 1.78 7.89
C ASP A 352 23.58 2.01 6.54
N LEU A 353 22.49 2.80 6.54
CA LEU A 353 21.82 3.26 5.32
C LEU A 353 22.79 4.03 4.42
N ALA A 354 23.47 5.04 4.98
CA ALA A 354 24.41 5.88 4.22
C ALA A 354 25.57 5.07 3.63
N VAL A 355 26.10 4.09 4.36
CA VAL A 355 27.17 3.19 3.86
C VAL A 355 26.71 2.47 2.59
N LYS A 356 25.53 1.85 2.61
CA LYS A 356 25.00 1.12 1.45
C LYS A 356 24.59 2.02 0.29
N ILE A 357 24.09 3.21 0.60
CA ILE A 357 23.81 4.23 -0.42
C ILE A 357 25.12 4.68 -1.10
N ASN A 358 26.15 5.03 -0.33
CA ASN A 358 27.43 5.47 -0.87
C ASN A 358 28.09 4.37 -1.71
N GLU A 359 28.05 3.11 -1.25
CA GLU A 359 28.59 1.95 -1.98
C GLU A 359 28.01 1.84 -3.40
N LEU A 360 26.68 1.89 -3.55
CA LEU A 360 26.03 1.85 -4.87
C LEU A 360 26.23 3.14 -5.68
N MET A 361 26.25 4.29 -5.02
CA MET A 361 26.40 5.57 -5.71
C MET A 361 27.82 5.78 -6.27
N GLN A 362 28.83 5.15 -5.66
CA GLN A 362 30.23 5.19 -6.11
C GLN A 362 30.54 4.14 -7.19
N ASP A 363 29.84 3.00 -7.22
CA ASP A 363 30.02 1.96 -8.24
C ASP A 363 28.86 1.96 -9.26
N GLU A 364 29.07 2.67 -10.37
CA GLU A 364 28.11 2.75 -11.46
C GLU A 364 27.75 1.38 -12.06
N LYS A 365 28.75 0.51 -12.22
CA LYS A 365 28.54 -0.81 -12.83
C LYS A 365 27.66 -1.66 -11.92
N LEU A 366 27.90 -1.61 -10.61
CA LEU A 366 27.12 -2.33 -9.62
C LEU A 366 25.66 -1.84 -9.58
N ARG A 367 25.42 -0.52 -9.46
CA ARG A 367 24.05 0.01 -9.41
C ARG A 367 23.27 -0.27 -10.71
N LEU A 368 23.89 -0.16 -11.88
CA LEU A 368 23.23 -0.49 -13.15
C LEU A 368 22.95 -1.99 -13.28
N GLY A 369 23.86 -2.84 -12.78
CA GLY A 369 23.65 -4.28 -12.69
C GLY A 369 22.45 -4.63 -11.81
N PHE A 370 22.38 -4.06 -10.61
CA PHE A 370 21.27 -4.27 -9.67
C PHE A 370 19.94 -3.75 -10.20
N GLY A 371 19.95 -2.59 -10.88
CA GLY A 371 18.76 -2.05 -11.54
C GLY A 371 18.16 -3.02 -12.57
N LYS A 372 19.00 -3.54 -13.47
CA LYS A 372 18.57 -4.53 -14.48
C LYS A 372 18.09 -5.84 -13.87
N ALA A 373 18.79 -6.36 -12.86
CA ALA A 373 18.36 -7.54 -12.13
C ALA A 373 17.02 -7.31 -11.41
N GLY A 374 16.83 -6.12 -10.85
CA GLY A 374 15.57 -5.67 -10.26
C GLY A 374 14.42 -5.70 -11.26
N ARG A 375 14.62 -5.16 -12.46
CA ARG A 375 13.61 -5.19 -13.54
C ARG A 375 13.24 -6.62 -13.92
N LEU A 376 14.22 -7.47 -14.19
CA LEU A 376 13.98 -8.87 -14.56
C LEU A 376 13.17 -9.59 -13.47
N ARG A 377 13.52 -9.39 -12.20
CA ARG A 377 12.79 -9.95 -11.08
C ARG A 377 11.33 -9.44 -11.01
N ALA A 378 11.12 -8.15 -11.23
CA ALA A 378 9.78 -7.56 -11.28
C ALA A 378 8.92 -8.21 -12.37
N GLU A 379 9.50 -8.46 -13.55
CA GLU A 379 8.86 -9.13 -14.68
C GLU A 379 8.50 -10.59 -14.38
N GLU A 380 9.44 -11.35 -13.81
CA GLU A 380 9.27 -12.78 -13.58
C GLU A 380 8.35 -13.13 -12.42
N LYS A 381 8.32 -12.31 -11.36
CA LYS A 381 7.68 -12.67 -10.08
C LYS A 381 6.47 -11.82 -9.72
N PHE A 382 6.38 -10.58 -10.22
CA PHE A 382 5.46 -9.59 -9.67
C PHE A 382 4.53 -8.96 -10.73
N SER A 383 4.29 -9.62 -11.86
CA SER A 383 3.30 -9.14 -12.83
C SER A 383 1.87 -9.22 -12.28
N TRP A 384 1.10 -8.13 -12.37
CA TRP A 384 -0.32 -8.13 -12.00
C TRP A 384 -1.15 -9.19 -12.74
N ARG A 385 -0.75 -9.57 -13.97
CA ARG A 385 -1.42 -10.65 -14.72
C ARG A 385 -1.33 -11.99 -14.00
N ALA A 386 -0.20 -12.30 -13.36
CA ALA A 386 -0.03 -13.52 -12.58
C ALA A 386 -0.85 -13.45 -11.28
N ILE A 387 -0.73 -12.32 -10.55
CA ILE A 387 -1.45 -12.06 -9.30
C ILE A 387 -2.98 -12.14 -9.49
N ALA A 388 -3.52 -11.59 -10.57
CA ALA A 388 -4.95 -11.66 -10.86
C ALA A 388 -5.41 -13.09 -11.17
N LYS A 389 -4.58 -13.91 -11.84
CA LYS A 389 -4.90 -15.34 -12.08
C LYS A 389 -4.93 -16.14 -10.79
N GLU A 390 -3.95 -15.93 -9.91
CA GLU A 390 -3.89 -16.59 -8.60
C GLU A 390 -5.07 -16.18 -7.72
N THR A 391 -5.37 -14.88 -7.67
CA THR A 391 -6.52 -14.33 -6.94
C THR A 391 -7.84 -14.89 -7.47
N LYS A 392 -8.01 -14.99 -8.80
CA LYS A 392 -9.18 -15.61 -9.43
C LYS A 392 -9.32 -17.09 -9.07
N ALA A 393 -8.21 -17.84 -9.06
CA ALA A 393 -8.22 -19.26 -8.69
C ALA A 393 -8.66 -19.45 -7.23
N LEU A 394 -8.24 -18.56 -6.33
CA LEU A 394 -8.74 -18.53 -4.95
C LEU A 394 -10.27 -18.32 -4.91
N TYR A 395 -10.80 -17.32 -5.62
CA TYR A 395 -12.26 -17.10 -5.68
C TYR A 395 -13.02 -18.33 -6.18
N GLU A 396 -12.53 -18.97 -7.24
CA GLU A 396 -13.15 -20.18 -7.78
C GLU A 396 -13.15 -21.35 -6.78
N SER A 397 -12.09 -21.49 -5.99
CA SER A 397 -12.02 -22.51 -4.93
C SER A 397 -13.09 -22.29 -3.86
N LEU A 398 -13.33 -21.04 -3.45
CA LEU A 398 -14.34 -20.66 -2.46
C LEU A 398 -15.76 -20.89 -2.97
N ILE A 399 -16.03 -20.52 -4.23
CA ILE A 399 -17.34 -20.72 -4.85
C ILE A 399 -17.66 -22.22 -4.96
N ARG A 400 -16.70 -23.05 -5.39
CA ARG A 400 -16.90 -24.51 -5.46
C ARG A 400 -17.13 -25.13 -4.09
N GLY A 401 -16.42 -24.67 -3.06
CA GLY A 401 -16.59 -25.16 -1.68
C GLY A 401 -17.88 -24.69 -0.99
N GLY A 402 -18.44 -23.55 -1.39
CA GLY A 402 -19.64 -22.94 -0.80
C GLY A 402 -20.98 -23.53 -1.26
N ILE A 403 -21.01 -24.28 -2.38
CA ILE A 403 -22.25 -24.86 -2.94
C ILE A 403 -22.89 -25.90 -2.00
N GLY A 404 -22.20 -26.35 -0.94
CA GLY A 404 -22.74 -27.25 0.08
C GLY A 404 -23.44 -26.59 1.28
N GLN A 405 -23.43 -25.27 1.45
CA GLN A 405 -23.96 -24.58 2.65
C GLN A 405 -24.95 -23.43 2.39
N ALA A 406 -25.24 -23.08 1.14
CA ALA A 406 -26.20 -22.01 0.85
C ALA A 406 -27.63 -22.49 1.11
N GLN A 407 -28.19 -22.15 2.28
CA GLN A 407 -29.63 -22.07 2.46
C GLN A 407 -30.15 -21.03 1.47
N THR A 408 -30.98 -21.49 0.52
CA THR A 408 -31.71 -20.67 -0.45
C THR A 408 -32.49 -19.58 0.29
N ILE A 409 -32.00 -18.34 0.22
CA ILE A 409 -32.83 -17.17 0.51
C ILE A 409 -33.72 -16.99 -0.72
N SER A 410 -34.99 -17.39 -0.61
CA SER A 410 -36.00 -17.10 -1.62
C SER A 410 -36.09 -15.59 -1.85
N PRO A 411 -36.13 -15.12 -3.11
CA PRO A 411 -36.40 -13.72 -3.38
C PRO A 411 -37.82 -13.40 -2.89
N ILE A 412 -37.93 -12.58 -1.85
CA ILE A 412 -39.21 -11.98 -1.47
C ILE A 412 -39.58 -11.06 -2.64
N ALA A 413 -40.64 -11.44 -3.36
CA ALA A 413 -41.20 -10.66 -4.45
C ALA A 413 -41.49 -9.25 -3.94
N ALA A 414 -40.94 -8.24 -4.61
CA ALA A 414 -41.30 -6.85 -4.41
C ALA A 414 -42.77 -6.68 -4.82
N GLY A 415 -43.67 -6.67 -3.83
CA GLY A 415 -45.06 -6.27 -4.04
C GLY A 415 -45.13 -4.81 -4.49
N PRO A 416 -46.10 -4.44 -5.34
CA PRO A 416 -46.17 -3.10 -5.89
C PRO A 416 -46.45 -2.07 -4.79
N SER A 417 -45.54 -1.11 -4.66
CA SER A 417 -45.72 0.13 -3.94
C SER A 417 -46.97 0.86 -4.46
N LYS A 418 -48.04 0.83 -3.66
CA LYS A 418 -49.13 1.80 -3.71
C LYS A 418 -49.40 2.27 -2.30
N LEU A 419 -48.88 3.44 -1.94
CA LEU A 419 -49.52 4.29 -0.95
C LEU A 419 -49.56 5.71 -1.53
N ARG A 420 -50.79 6.23 -1.55
CA ARG A 420 -51.18 7.61 -1.84
C ARG A 420 -50.79 8.52 -0.70
#